data_AF-A0A0D1JYS1-F1
#
_entry.id   AF-A0A0D1JYS1-F1
#
_cell.length_a   1.000
_cell.length_b   1.000
_cell.length_c   1.000
_cell.angle_alpha   90.00
_cell.angle_beta   90.00
_cell.angle_gamma   90.00
#
_symmetry.space_group_name_H-M   'P 1'
#
loop_
_entity.id
_entity.type
_entity.pdbx_description
1 polymer ?
#
loop_
_entity_poly.entity_id
_entity_poly.type
_entity_poly.pdbx_seq_one_letter_code
_entity_poly.pdbx_strand_id
1 'polypeptide(L)'
;MDQADTENDAAWFSRRFGALVRARRQQMGLSLEDLATVAGVGIRFIHELEKGKPTCQIGRALVVAGLVGLDPVTLLEQQSAS
;
A
#
# COMPACT_ATOMS: atom_id res chain seq x y z
N MET A 1 -22.65 -7.49 -8.33
CA MET A 1 -21.40 -7.65 -7.56
C MET A 1 -21.84 -7.96 -6.15
N ASP A 2 -21.58 -9.18 -5.67
CA ASP A 2 -21.99 -9.60 -4.33
C ASP A 2 -21.15 -8.86 -3.26
N GLN A 3 -21.67 -8.71 -2.05
CA GLN A 3 -20.96 -8.09 -0.93
C GLN A 3 -19.71 -8.90 -0.55
N ALA A 4 -19.77 -10.22 -0.69
CA ALA A 4 -18.64 -11.13 -0.51
C ALA A 4 -17.53 -10.93 -1.56
N ASP A 5 -17.89 -10.67 -2.82
CA ASP A 5 -16.93 -10.40 -3.90
C ASP A 5 -16.17 -9.09 -3.62
N THR A 6 -16.90 -8.05 -3.22
CA THR A 6 -16.33 -6.72 -2.97
C THR A 6 -15.35 -6.71 -1.79
N GLU A 7 -15.65 -7.46 -0.73
CA GLU A 7 -14.76 -7.57 0.44
C GLU A 7 -13.50 -8.38 0.11
N ASN A 8 -13.64 -9.43 -0.68
CA ASN A 8 -12.50 -10.22 -1.17
C ASN A 8 -11.59 -9.40 -2.11
N ASP A 9 -12.19 -8.58 -2.97
CA ASP A 9 -11.48 -7.65 -3.84
C ASP A 9 -10.68 -6.65 -3.01
N ALA A 10 -11.32 -5.97 -2.06
CA ALA A 10 -10.66 -4.99 -1.19
C ALA A 10 -9.45 -5.62 -0.44
N ALA A 11 -9.59 -6.85 0.04
CA ALA A 11 -8.50 -7.59 0.68
C ALA A 11 -7.37 -7.96 -0.29
N TRP A 12 -7.69 -8.31 -1.54
CA TRP A 12 -6.69 -8.59 -2.57
C TRP A 12 -5.93 -7.31 -2.97
N PHE A 13 -6.66 -6.23 -3.28
CA PHE A 13 -6.07 -4.95 -3.69
C PHE A 13 -5.14 -4.40 -2.63
N SER A 14 -5.59 -4.41 -1.37
CA SER A 14 -4.82 -3.89 -0.25
C SER A 14 -3.54 -4.69 -0.01
N ARG A 15 -3.60 -6.03 -0.11
CA ARG A 15 -2.39 -6.89 -0.03
C ARG A 15 -1.41 -6.63 -1.15
N ARG A 16 -1.89 -6.49 -2.39
CA ARG A 16 -1.02 -6.20 -3.54
C ARG A 16 -0.37 -4.83 -3.40
N PHE A 17 -1.15 -3.81 -3.03
CA PHE A 17 -0.65 -2.46 -2.80
C PHE A 17 0.41 -2.43 -1.69
N GLY A 18 0.13 -3.03 -0.53
CA GLY A 18 1.07 -3.13 0.58
C GLY A 18 2.38 -3.84 0.21
N ALA A 19 2.30 -4.93 -0.55
CA ALA A 19 3.46 -5.66 -1.03
C ALA A 19 4.35 -4.82 -1.96
N LEU A 20 3.75 -4.03 -2.86
CA LEU A 20 4.48 -3.13 -3.75
C LEU A 20 5.18 -2.00 -2.98
N VAL A 21 4.49 -1.39 -2.02
CA VAL A 21 5.09 -0.37 -1.14
C VAL A 21 6.31 -0.94 -0.40
N ARG A 22 6.16 -2.13 0.19
CA ARG A 22 7.26 -2.82 0.87
C ARG A 22 8.44 -3.10 -0.06
N ALA A 23 8.17 -3.61 -1.25
CA ALA A 23 9.21 -3.93 -2.22
C ALA A 23 10.01 -2.68 -2.62
N ARG A 24 9.32 -1.57 -2.93
CA ARG A 24 10.00 -0.31 -3.26
C ARG A 24 10.78 0.26 -2.09
N ARG A 25 10.21 0.25 -0.88
CA ARG A 25 10.94 0.70 0.33
C ARG A 25 12.24 -0.07 0.50
N GLN A 26 12.21 -1.40 0.37
CA GLN A 26 13.40 -2.25 0.49
C GLN A 26 14.42 -1.99 -0.62
N GLN A 27 13.97 -1.78 -1.86
CA GLN A 27 14.85 -1.42 -2.98
C GLN A 27 15.58 -0.09 -2.75
N MET A 28 14.94 0.84 -2.05
CA MET A 28 15.53 2.12 -1.65
C MET A 28 16.40 2.04 -0.38
N GLY A 29 16.49 0.87 0.26
CA GLY A 29 17.30 0.68 1.48
C GLY A 29 16.71 1.35 2.73
N LEU A 30 15.44 1.74 2.73
CA LEU A 30 14.80 2.44 3.84
C LEU A 30 14.30 1.45 4.90
N SER A 31 14.55 1.75 6.18
CA SER A 31 13.88 1.06 7.30
C SER A 31 12.40 1.46 7.41
N LEU A 32 11.63 0.76 8.26
CA LEU A 32 10.24 1.14 8.51
C LEU A 32 10.17 2.52 9.19
N GLU A 33 11.10 2.79 10.10
CA GLU A 33 11.28 4.05 10.81
C GLU A 33 11.60 5.20 9.85
N ASP A 34 12.49 4.99 8.87
CA ASP A 34 12.84 6.02 7.89
C ASP A 34 11.61 6.44 7.09
N LEU A 35 10.88 5.46 6.54
CA LEU A 35 9.70 5.74 5.74
C LEU A 35 8.59 6.37 6.58
N ALA A 36 8.38 5.91 7.81
CA ALA A 36 7.41 6.49 8.73
C ALA A 36 7.70 7.97 9.02
N THR A 37 8.98 8.28 9.26
CA THR A 37 9.46 9.64 9.54
C THR A 37 9.22 10.56 8.35
N VAL A 38 9.65 10.16 7.14
CA VAL A 38 9.47 10.98 5.93
C VAL A 38 7.99 11.14 5.57
N ALA A 39 7.16 10.13 5.83
CA ALA A 39 5.73 10.19 5.58
C ALA A 39 4.93 10.93 6.66
N GLY A 40 5.54 11.32 7.79
CA GLY A 40 4.85 11.98 8.89
C GLY A 40 3.78 11.10 9.57
N VAL A 41 4.02 9.79 9.64
CA VAL A 41 3.10 8.80 10.23
C VAL A 41 3.81 7.93 11.26
N GLY A 42 3.05 7.24 12.12
CA GLY A 42 3.65 6.28 13.05
C GLY A 42 4.17 5.03 12.33
N ILE A 43 5.24 4.43 12.82
CA ILE A 43 5.81 3.17 12.29
C ILE A 43 4.76 2.05 12.14
N ARG A 44 3.81 1.97 13.09
CA ARG A 44 2.71 1.00 13.03
C ARG A 44 1.83 1.19 11.79
N PHE A 45 1.65 2.43 11.32
CA PHE A 45 0.92 2.68 10.07
C PHE A 45 1.64 2.04 8.89
N ILE A 46 2.96 2.26 8.74
CA ILE A 46 3.75 1.65 7.65
C ILE A 46 3.68 0.13 7.74
N HIS A 47 3.85 -0.45 8.92
CA HIS A 47 3.76 -1.90 9.12
C HIS A 47 2.39 -2.47 8.70
N GLU A 48 1.28 -1.86 9.13
CA GLU A 48 -0.07 -2.31 8.75
C GLU A 48 -0.34 -2.10 7.25
N LEU A 49 0.17 -1.02 6.68
CA LEU A 49 0.07 -0.73 5.26
C LEU A 49 0.80 -1.77 4.42
N GLU A 50 2.04 -2.11 4.77
CA GLU A 50 2.81 -3.14 4.06
C GLU A 50 2.20 -4.54 4.16
N LYS A 51 1.50 -4.82 5.27
CA LYS A 51 0.69 -6.04 5.40
C LYS A 51 -0.59 -6.02 4.56
N GLY A 52 -0.92 -4.87 3.97
CA GLY A 52 -2.09 -4.69 3.14
C GLY A 52 -3.39 -4.62 3.92
N LYS A 53 -3.37 -3.99 5.09
CA LYS A 53 -4.60 -3.77 5.88
C LYS A 53 -5.61 -2.95 5.07
N PRO A 54 -6.82 -3.49 4.78
CA PRO A 54 -7.81 -2.78 3.95
C PRO A 54 -8.34 -1.50 4.57
N THR A 55 -8.29 -1.39 5.90
CA THR A 55 -8.75 -0.22 6.65
C THR A 55 -7.66 0.84 6.85
N CYS A 56 -6.54 0.77 6.13
CA CYS A 56 -5.56 1.85 6.15
C CYS A 56 -6.16 3.14 5.58
N GLN A 57 -5.84 4.27 6.21
CA GLN A 57 -6.33 5.57 5.75
C GLN A 57 -5.77 5.88 4.36
N ILE A 58 -6.64 5.93 3.36
CA ILE A 58 -6.26 6.04 1.95
C ILE A 58 -5.35 7.23 1.67
N GLY A 59 -5.66 8.42 2.20
CA GLY A 59 -4.84 9.62 1.98
C GLY A 59 -3.38 9.45 2.42
N ARG A 60 -3.16 8.81 3.58
CA ARG A 60 -1.81 8.52 4.09
C ARG A 60 -1.12 7.42 3.28
N ALA A 61 -1.87 6.42 2.86
CA ALA A 61 -1.37 5.33 2.03
C ALA A 61 -0.85 5.85 0.68
N LEU A 62 -1.57 6.79 0.06
CA LEU A 62 -1.17 7.43 -1.20
C LEU A 62 0.09 8.30 -1.04
N VAL A 63 0.22 9.05 0.07
CA VAL A 63 1.46 9.80 0.38
C VAL A 63 2.65 8.85 0.49
N VAL A 64 2.50 7.75 1.24
CA VAL A 64 3.56 6.74 1.38
C VAL A 64 3.96 6.13 0.03
N ALA A 65 2.98 5.80 -0.82
CA ALA A 65 3.25 5.29 -2.16
C ALA A 65 4.08 6.27 -3.00
N GLY A 66 3.71 7.56 -3.01
CA GLY A 66 4.47 8.59 -3.72
C GLY A 66 5.92 8.70 -3.23
N LEU A 67 6.15 8.60 -1.92
CA LEU A 67 7.50 8.65 -1.32
C LEU A 67 8.40 7.47 -1.72
N VAL A 68 7.81 6.32 -2.06
CA VAL A 68 8.56 5.16 -2.57
C VAL A 68 8.53 5.05 -4.10
N GLY A 69 8.10 6.11 -4.80
CA GLY A 69 8.08 6.18 -6.25
C GLY A 69 7.02 5.28 -6.91
N LEU A 70 5.91 5.04 -6.21
CA LEU A 70 4.73 4.39 -6.76
C LEU A 70 3.66 5.43 -7.09
N ASP A 71 3.12 5.33 -8.30
CA ASP A 71 1.88 6.00 -8.67
C ASP A 71 0.70 5.04 -8.44
N PRO A 72 -0.17 5.30 -7.44
CA PRO A 72 -1.32 4.46 -7.13
C PRO A 72 -2.30 4.31 -8.30
N VAL A 73 -2.38 5.28 -9.21
CA VAL A 73 -3.29 5.24 -10.36
C VAL A 73 -2.84 4.15 -11.34
N THR A 74 -1.56 4.16 -11.71
CA THR A 74 -0.96 3.16 -12.60
C THR A 74 -1.05 1.73 -12.05
N LEU A 75 -1.09 1.56 -10.72
CA LEU A 75 -1.17 0.24 -10.09
C LEU A 75 -2.53 -0.45 -10.23
N LEU A 76 -3.60 0.30 -10.46
CA LEU A 76 -4.97 -0.23 -10.57
C LEU A 76 -5.27 -0.80 -11.97
N GLU A 77 -4.48 -0.45 -12.98
CA GLU A 77 -4.68 -0.88 -14.38
C GLU A 77 -4.23 -2.32 -14.65
N GLN A 78 -3.47 -2.94 -13.74
CA GLN A 78 -2.84 -4.25 -13.97
C GLN A 78 -3.70 -5.47 -13.60
N GLN A 79 -5.02 -5.32 -13.45
CA GLN A 79 -5.91 -6.41 -13.04
C GLN A 79 -6.77 -7.01 -14.17
N SER A 80 -6.80 -6.41 -15.36
CA SER A 80 -7.61 -6.91 -16.49
C SER A 80 -7.07 -8.17 -17.17
N ALA A 81 -6.22 -8.95 -16.51
CA ALA A 81 -5.68 -10.21 -17.03
C ALA A 81 -6.14 -11.40 -16.17
N SER A 82 -7.45 -11.64 -16.17
CA SER A 82 -8.09 -12.97 -16.25
C SER A 82 -9.61 -12.81 -16.34
#